data_AF-A0AA41X0I6-F1
#
_entry.id   AF-A0AA41X0I6-F1
#
_cell.length_a   1.000
_cell.length_b   1.000
_cell.length_c   1.000
_cell.angle_alpha   90.00
_cell.angle_beta   90.00
_cell.angle_gamma   90.00
#
_symmetry.space_group_name_H-M   'P 1'
#
loop_
_entity.id
_entity.type
_entity.pdbx_description
1 polymer ?
#
loop_
_entity_poly.entity_id
_entity_poly.type
_entity_poly.pdbx_seq_one_letter_code
_entity_poly.pdbx_strand_id
1 'polypeptide(L)'
;IPAAFINKRFSYKTGVLTGLGCAAAGAFLFYPASQTMTYGFFLAALFVLAGGLSILETSANPYVMAMGNQKSATRRLNLAQAFNPVGT
;
A
#
# COMPACT_ATOMS: atom_id res chain seq x y z
N ILE A 1 2.93 11.61 6.15
CA ILE A 1 3.54 11.82 7.49
C ILE A 1 3.30 10.61 8.45
N PRO A 2 2.08 10.02 8.58
CA PRO A 2 1.84 8.86 9.47
C PRO A 2 2.61 7.59 9.06
N ALA A 3 2.66 7.29 7.75
CA ALA A 3 3.37 6.12 7.21
C ALA A 3 4.90 6.15 7.46
N ALA A 4 5.49 7.36 7.49
CA ALA A 4 6.91 7.53 7.80
C ALA A 4 7.23 7.22 9.27
N PHE A 5 6.28 7.44 10.19
CA PHE A 5 6.42 7.13 11.61
C PHE A 5 6.30 5.62 11.89
N ILE A 6 5.40 4.93 11.17
CA ILE A 6 5.26 3.46 11.23
C ILE A 6 6.51 2.77 10.69
N ASN A 7 7.04 3.21 9.54
CA ASN A 7 8.26 2.63 8.96
C ASN A 7 9.51 2.86 9.84
N LYS A 8 9.58 3.99 10.56
CA LYS A 8 10.71 4.30 11.47
C LYS A 8 10.66 3.51 12.78
N ARG A 9 9.49 3.01 13.21
CA ARG A 9 9.29 2.33 14.50
C ARG A 9 9.11 0.81 14.41
N PHE A 10 8.59 0.27 13.30
CA PHE A 10 8.21 -1.15 13.21
C PHE A 10 8.82 -1.92 12.02
N SER A 11 9.74 -1.33 11.26
CA SER A 11 10.39 -1.94 10.08
C SER A 11 9.51 -1.95 8.81
N TYR A 12 10.14 -1.82 7.64
CA TYR A 12 9.48 -1.69 6.32
C TYR A 12 8.49 -2.82 6.01
N LYS A 13 8.74 -4.03 6.51
CA LYS A 13 7.85 -5.19 6.37
C LYS A 13 6.48 -4.95 7.02
N THR A 14 6.45 -4.28 8.16
CA THR A 14 5.21 -3.94 8.88
C THR A 14 4.43 -2.84 8.17
N GLY A 15 5.10 -1.89 7.51
CA GLY A 15 4.46 -0.89 6.66
C GLY A 15 3.74 -1.50 5.45
N VAL A 16 4.37 -2.48 4.81
CA VAL A 16 3.75 -3.24 3.70
C VAL A 16 2.54 -4.05 4.18
N LEU A 17 2.66 -4.76 5.30
CA LEU A 17 1.57 -5.55 5.89
C LEU A 17 0.37 -4.68 6.33
N THR A 18 0.63 -3.52 6.95
CA THR A 18 -0.43 -2.60 7.37
C THR A 18 -1.12 -1.93 6.18
N GLY A 19 -0.36 -1.53 5.15
CA GLY A 19 -0.94 -1.02 3.89
C GLY A 19 -1.81 -2.04 3.18
N LEU A 20 -1.34 -3.29 3.07
CA LEU A 20 -2.11 -4.39 2.49
C LEU A 20 -3.39 -4.70 3.29
N GLY A 21 -3.29 -4.72 4.63
CA GLY A 21 -4.45 -4.91 5.50
C GLY A 21 -5.50 -3.80 5.35
N CYS A 22 -5.07 -2.54 5.27
CA CYS A 22 -5.97 -1.40 5.03
C CYS A 22 -6.64 -1.48 3.64
N ALA A 23 -5.87 -1.82 2.59
CA ALA A 23 -6.42 -1.97 1.24
C ALA A 23 -7.46 -3.11 1.17
N ALA A 24 -7.16 -4.26 1.81
CA ALA A 24 -8.09 -5.37 1.93
C ALA A 24 -9.35 -4.98 2.70
N ALA A 25 -9.22 -4.28 3.83
CA ALA A 25 -10.36 -3.78 4.60
C ALA A 25 -11.22 -2.82 3.77
N GLY A 26 -10.60 -1.90 3.01
CA GLY A 26 -11.28 -1.03 2.06
C GLY A 26 -12.07 -1.81 1.02
N ALA A 27 -11.46 -2.84 0.42
CA ALA A 27 -12.12 -3.71 -0.56
C ALA A 27 -13.29 -4.50 0.05
N PHE A 28 -13.15 -5.01 1.28
CA PHE A 28 -14.25 -5.66 2.00
C PHE A 28 -15.38 -4.68 2.32
N LEU A 29 -15.08 -3.42 2.62
CA LEU A 29 -16.07 -2.36 2.85
C LEU A 29 -16.86 -2.00 1.58
N PHE A 30 -16.34 -2.25 0.38
CA PHE A 30 -17.11 -2.05 -0.87
C PHE A 30 -18.31 -2.99 -0.98
N TYR A 31 -18.23 -4.21 -0.46
CA TYR A 31 -19.35 -5.17 -0.49
C TYR A 31 -20.61 -4.65 0.24
N PRO A 32 -20.56 -4.29 1.54
CA PRO A 32 -21.71 -3.69 2.23
C PRO A 32 -22.04 -2.28 1.72
N ALA A 33 -21.06 -1.50 1.25
CA ALA A 33 -21.32 -0.20 0.64
C ALA A 33 -22.20 -0.31 -0.63
N SER A 34 -21.99 -1.36 -1.44
CA SER A 34 -22.81 -1.64 -2.62
C SER A 34 -24.25 -2.00 -2.27
N GLN A 35 -24.44 -2.76 -1.18
CA GLN A 35 -25.76 -3.19 -0.70
C GLN A 35 -26.57 -2.04 -0.09
N THR A 36 -25.89 -1.15 0.65
CA THR A 36 -26.55 -0.01 1.33
C THR A 36 -26.80 1.19 0.41
N MET A 37 -26.24 1.20 -0.81
CA MET A 37 -26.37 2.26 -1.83
C MET A 37 -26.22 3.70 -1.27
N THR A 38 -25.46 3.86 -0.19
CA THR A 38 -25.28 5.14 0.49
C THR A 38 -23.93 5.73 0.08
N TYR A 39 -23.96 6.90 -0.54
CA TYR A 39 -22.76 7.57 -1.06
C TYR A 39 -21.68 7.76 0.01
N GLY A 40 -22.06 8.13 1.24
CA GLY A 40 -21.10 8.31 2.34
C GLY A 40 -20.33 7.04 2.71
N PHE A 41 -20.97 5.88 2.64
CA PHE A 41 -20.34 4.60 2.95
C PHE A 41 -19.35 4.18 1.86
N PHE A 42 -19.72 4.43 0.60
CA PHE A 42 -18.86 4.22 -0.55
C PHE A 42 -17.63 5.13 -0.49
N LEU A 43 -17.82 6.41 -0.16
CA LEU A 43 -16.73 7.38 -0.03
C LEU A 43 -15.74 7.00 1.08
N ALA A 44 -16.26 6.53 2.22
CA ALA A 44 -15.43 6.04 3.33
C ALA A 44 -14.61 4.81 2.92
N ALA A 45 -15.24 3.82 2.26
CA ALA A 45 -14.54 2.63 1.75
C ALA A 45 -13.44 3.01 0.75
N LEU A 46 -13.71 3.98 -0.13
CA LEU A 46 -12.77 4.49 -1.12
C LEU A 46 -11.59 5.22 -0.46
N PHE A 47 -11.84 6.00 0.59
CA PHE A 47 -10.79 6.64 1.39
C PHE A 47 -9.89 5.62 2.09
N VAL A 48 -10.47 4.59 2.68
CA VAL A 48 -9.70 3.51 3.36
C VAL A 48 -8.84 2.75 2.35
N LEU A 49 -9.40 2.44 1.18
CA LEU A 49 -8.69 1.73 0.11
C LEU A 49 -7.54 2.59 -0.46
N ALA A 50 -7.80 3.86 -0.80
CA ALA A 50 -6.79 4.79 -1.30
C ALA A 50 -5.68 5.04 -0.27
N GLY A 51 -6.04 5.18 1.01
CA GLY A 51 -5.09 5.30 2.11
C GLY A 51 -4.21 4.06 2.25
N GLY A 52 -4.79 2.86 2.17
CA GLY A 52 -4.06 1.59 2.20
C GLY A 52 -3.05 1.43 1.06
N LEU A 53 -3.47 1.74 -0.17
CA LEU A 53 -2.60 1.74 -1.35
C LEU A 53 -1.45 2.74 -1.22
N SER A 54 -1.73 3.96 -0.75
CA SER A 54 -0.69 4.99 -0.55
C SER A 54 0.35 4.57 0.49
N ILE A 55 -0.07 3.92 1.58
CA ILE A 55 0.84 3.36 2.60
C ILE A 55 1.68 2.22 2.01
N LEU A 56 1.04 1.35 1.22
CA LEU A 56 1.70 0.22 0.58
C LEU A 56 2.79 0.70 -0.38
N GLU A 57 2.49 1.66 -1.26
CA GLU A 57 3.46 2.21 -2.22
C GLU A 57 4.64 2.90 -1.51
N THR A 58 4.34 3.73 -0.51
CA THR A 58 5.36 4.45 0.27
C THR A 58 6.27 3.50 1.04
N SER A 59 5.78 2.32 1.43
CA SER A 59 6.54 1.32 2.21
C SER A 59 7.23 0.27 1.34
N ALA A 60 6.62 -0.11 0.21
CA ALA A 60 7.16 -1.12 -0.71
C ALA A 60 8.43 -0.64 -1.41
N ASN A 61 8.46 0.63 -1.86
CA ASN A 61 9.63 1.20 -2.53
C ASN A 61 10.91 1.13 -1.67
N PRO A 62 10.92 1.63 -0.42
CA PRO A 62 12.09 1.50 0.44
C PRO A 62 12.33 0.06 0.93
N TYR A 63 11.30 -0.79 1.05
CA TYR A 63 11.48 -2.22 1.33
C TYR A 63 12.30 -2.92 0.24
N VAL A 64 11.96 -2.71 -1.03
CA VAL A 64 12.69 -3.28 -2.18
C VAL A 64 14.12 -2.75 -2.25
N MET A 65 14.32 -1.46 -1.97
CA MET A 65 15.66 -0.87 -1.93
C MET A 65 16.52 -1.41 -0.79
N ALA A 66 15.92 -1.66 0.39
CA ALA A 66 16.60 -2.24 1.55
C ALA A 66 16.85 -3.76 1.41
N MET A 67 16.18 -4.43 0.47
CA MET A 67 16.30 -5.86 0.25
C MET A 67 17.58 -6.19 -0.54
N GLY A 68 18.72 -6.20 0.15
CA GLY A 68 20.04 -6.61 -0.37
C GLY A 68 21.05 -5.46 -0.51
N ASN A 69 22.14 -5.68 -1.26
CA ASN A 69 23.26 -4.73 -1.36
C ASN A 69 22.85 -3.35 -1.93
N GLN A 70 23.23 -2.25 -1.27
CA GLN A 70 22.85 -0.86 -1.61
C GLN A 70 23.21 -0.47 -3.04
N LYS A 71 24.33 -0.98 -3.59
CA LYS A 71 24.78 -0.67 -4.96
C LYS A 71 23.78 -1.06 -6.06
N SER A 72 22.92 -2.05 -5.80
CA SER A 72 21.91 -2.52 -6.76
C SER A 72 20.48 -2.14 -6.36
N ALA A 73 20.29 -1.32 -5.32
CA ALA A 73 18.96 -0.94 -4.83
C ALA A 73 18.12 -0.26 -5.92
N THR A 74 18.68 0.72 -6.64
CA THR A 74 18.01 1.42 -7.73
C THR A 74 17.65 0.49 -8.90
N ARG A 75 18.50 -0.50 -9.20
CA ARG A 75 18.25 -1.49 -10.25
C ARG A 75 17.11 -2.45 -9.88
N ARG A 76 17.00 -2.86 -8.61
CA ARG A 76 15.89 -3.69 -8.11
C ARG A 76 14.57 -2.93 -8.10
N LEU A 77 14.59 -1.66 -7.71
CA LEU A 77 13.40 -0.81 -7.77
C LEU A 77 12.91 -0.65 -9.21
N ASN A 78 13.80 -0.31 -10.16
CA ASN A 78 13.44 -0.20 -11.57
C ASN A 78 12.91 -1.53 -12.15
N LEU A 79 13.52 -2.66 -11.77
CA LEU A 79 13.02 -3.98 -12.17
C LEU A 79 11.61 -4.23 -11.62
N ALA A 80 11.36 -3.97 -10.33
CA ALA A 80 10.04 -4.13 -9.73
C ALA A 80 9.00 -3.21 -10.36
N GLN A 81 9.35 -1.96 -10.66
CA GLN A 81 8.46 -1.02 -11.35
C GLN A 81 8.20 -1.39 -12.81
N ALA A 82 9.15 -2.04 -13.49
CA ALA A 82 8.94 -2.56 -14.85
C ALA A 82 7.86 -3.65 -14.90
N PHE A 83 7.58 -4.34 -13.79
CA PHE A 83 6.46 -5.29 -13.69
C PHE A 83 5.12 -4.62 -13.34
N ASN A 84 5.11 -3.38 -12.87
CA ASN A 84 3.88 -2.63 -12.56
C ASN A 84 2.91 -2.51 -13.76
N PRO A 85 3.37 -2.14 -14.98
CA PRO A 85 2.48 -2.08 -16.15
C PRO A 85 2.04 -3.45 -16.70
N VAL A 86 2.66 -4.56 -16.27
CA VAL A 86 2.22 -5.92 -16.66
C VAL A 86 1.05 -6.39 -15.79
N GLY A 87 0.90 -5.82 -14.59
CA GLY A 87 -0.16 -6.18 -13.64
C GLY A 87 -1.36 -5.22 -13.60
N THR A 88 -1.33 -4.13 -14.37
CA THR A 88 -2.46 -3.18 -14.53
C THR A 88 -3.32 -3.61 -15.71
#